data_AF-A0A9P6KIB7-F1
#
_entry.id   AF-A0A9P6KIB7-F1
#
_cell.length_a   1.000
_cell.length_b   1.000
_cell.length_c   1.000
_cell.angle_alpha   90.00
_cell.angle_beta   90.00
_cell.angle_gamma   90.00
#
_symmetry.space_group_name_H-M   'P 1'
#
loop_
_entity.id
_entity.type
_entity.pdbx_description
1 polymer ?
#
loop_
_entity_poly.entity_id
_entity_poly.type
_entity_poly.pdbx_seq_one_letter_code
_entity_poly.pdbx_strand_id
1 'polypeptide(L)'
;MVKVTVSDKDPKASLVSLGTDWSNNDNTLPSPLVLSPRGQSSYFVPREGFKLSHLLANPMMLMMGFSVLMLFIMPKLMANMDPEAMQEMQEMQGSTPNFEMPDLAATLAKFSAGGASPAAGSAGAGKKRQ
;
A
#
# COMPACT_ATOMS: atom_id res chain seq x y z
N MET A 1 1.28 -37.84 2.38
CA MET A 1 -0.04 -38.48 2.21
C MET A 1 0.06 -39.91 2.73
N VAL A 2 -1.03 -40.49 3.24
CA VAL A 2 -1.06 -41.90 3.65
C VAL A 2 -1.76 -42.68 2.53
N LYS A 3 -1.08 -43.67 1.96
CA LYS A 3 -1.65 -44.62 1.00
C LYS A 3 -2.06 -45.87 1.76
N VAL A 4 -3.26 -46.37 1.53
CA VAL A 4 -3.74 -47.64 2.09
C VAL A 4 -3.96 -48.62 0.95
N THR A 5 -3.27 -49.75 0.99
CA THR A 5 -3.42 -50.86 0.05
C THR A 5 -4.12 -52.00 0.78
N VAL A 6 -5.31 -52.38 0.29
CA VAL A 6 -6.04 -53.53 0.82
C VAL A 6 -5.66 -54.75 0.00
N SER A 7 -4.95 -55.69 0.64
CA SER A 7 -4.70 -57.03 0.08
C SER A 7 -5.57 -58.03 0.85
N ASP A 8 -6.01 -59.12 0.22
CA ASP A 8 -7.06 -60.05 0.69
C ASP A 8 -6.96 -60.53 2.15
N LYS A 9 -5.80 -60.40 2.80
CA LYS A 9 -5.57 -60.85 4.17
C LYS A 9 -5.26 -59.73 5.16
N ASP A 10 -4.63 -58.63 4.75
CA ASP A 10 -4.25 -57.54 5.66
C ASP A 10 -4.20 -56.17 4.95
N PRO A 11 -4.83 -55.12 5.50
CA PRO A 11 -4.63 -53.76 5.03
C PRO A 11 -3.23 -53.27 5.41
N LYS A 12 -2.46 -52.84 4.41
CA LYS A 12 -1.15 -52.21 4.59
C LYS A 12 -1.26 -50.73 4.29
N ALA A 13 -0.57 -49.92 5.09
CA ALA A 13 -0.45 -48.50 4.79
C ALA A 13 1.00 -48.10 4.61
N SER A 14 1.22 -47.14 3.72
CA SER A 14 2.53 -46.55 3.50
C SER A 14 2.45 -45.03 3.38
N LEU A 15 3.50 -44.34 3.78
CA LEU A 15 3.65 -42.91 3.62
C LEU A 15 4.18 -42.58 2.23
N VAL A 16 3.46 -41.72 1.53
CA VAL A 16 3.84 -41.23 0.19
C VAL A 16 4.02 -39.71 0.26
N SER A 17 5.18 -39.22 -0.14
CA SER A 17 5.49 -37.79 -0.28
C SER A 17 5.42 -37.35 -1.74
N LEU A 18 5.36 -36.03 -1.98
CA LEU A 18 5.49 -35.49 -3.34
C LEU A 18 6.83 -35.97 -3.95
N GLY A 19 6.77 -36.52 -5.17
CA GLY A 19 7.94 -36.98 -5.92
C GLY A 19 8.28 -38.46 -5.79
N THR A 20 7.57 -39.25 -4.98
CA THR A 20 7.75 -40.70 -4.88
C THR A 20 6.82 -41.45 -5.84
N ASP A 21 7.30 -42.51 -6.50
CA ASP A 21 6.45 -43.36 -7.36
C ASP A 21 5.35 -44.08 -6.55
N TRP A 22 4.19 -44.27 -7.17
CA TRP A 22 3.01 -44.93 -6.58
C TRP A 22 3.24 -46.40 -6.25
N SER A 23 4.17 -47.04 -6.96
CA SER A 23 4.53 -48.45 -6.77
C SER A 23 5.39 -48.68 -5.52
N ASN A 24 6.03 -47.63 -4.99
CA ASN A 24 6.94 -47.73 -3.86
C ASN A 24 6.17 -48.03 -2.55
N ASN A 25 6.67 -49.00 -1.77
CA ASN A 25 6.05 -49.46 -0.52
C ASN A 25 7.05 -49.49 0.64
N ASP A 26 8.17 -48.78 0.54
CA ASP A 26 9.28 -48.92 1.49
C ASP A 26 8.96 -48.32 2.87
N ASN A 27 8.08 -47.31 2.90
CA ASN A 27 7.72 -46.57 4.11
C ASN A 27 6.39 -47.05 4.69
N THR A 28 6.33 -48.28 5.18
CA THR A 28 5.11 -48.87 5.77
C THR A 28 4.79 -48.32 7.15
N LEU A 29 3.50 -48.15 7.43
CA LEU A 29 2.97 -47.72 8.72
C LEU A 29 2.45 -48.92 9.51
N PRO A 30 2.56 -48.89 10.85
CA PRO A 30 2.01 -49.95 11.69
C PRO A 30 0.47 -49.96 11.61
N SER A 31 -0.10 -51.17 11.52
CA SER A 31 -1.54 -51.40 11.60
C SER A 31 -1.93 -51.72 13.06
N PRO A 32 -3.04 -51.21 13.60
CA PRO A 32 -4.05 -50.35 12.96
C PRO A 32 -3.61 -48.88 12.84
N LEU A 33 -4.08 -48.21 11.78
CA LEU A 33 -3.75 -46.81 11.52
C LEU A 33 -4.45 -45.87 12.48
N VAL A 34 -3.67 -45.10 13.23
CA VAL A 34 -4.17 -44.02 14.07
C VAL A 34 -3.75 -42.69 13.45
N LEU A 35 -4.72 -41.93 12.95
CA LEU A 35 -4.49 -40.60 12.39
C LEU A 35 -4.81 -39.54 13.44
N SER A 36 -3.76 -38.91 13.98
CA SER A 36 -3.92 -37.76 14.87
C SER A 36 -3.99 -36.47 14.05
N PRO A 37 -4.97 -35.58 14.30
CA PRO A 37 -5.03 -34.28 13.63
C PRO A 37 -3.78 -33.47 13.98
N ARG A 38 -3.10 -32.93 12.96
CA ARG A 38 -1.88 -32.12 13.15
C ARG A 38 -2.13 -30.70 13.68
N GLY A 39 -3.36 -30.22 13.60
CA GLY A 39 -3.76 -28.88 14.05
C GLY A 39 -4.86 -28.28 13.19
N GLN A 40 -5.36 -27.11 13.58
CA GLN A 40 -6.29 -26.33 12.76
C GLN A 40 -5.52 -25.70 11.60
N SER A 41 -5.98 -25.92 10.37
CA SER A 41 -5.39 -25.29 9.19
C SER A 41 -5.97 -23.88 9.03
N SER A 42 -5.09 -22.87 9.03
CA SER A 42 -5.49 -21.48 8.77
C SER A 42 -5.65 -21.28 7.27
N TYR A 43 -6.87 -21.43 6.77
CA TYR A 43 -7.21 -21.17 5.37
C TYR A 43 -7.44 -19.69 5.07
N PHE A 44 -7.55 -18.85 6.09
CA PHE A 44 -7.89 -17.45 5.96
C PHE A 44 -6.70 -16.56 6.30
N VAL A 45 -6.47 -15.58 5.43
CA VAL A 45 -5.56 -14.47 5.71
C VAL A 45 -6.38 -13.37 6.41
N PRO A 46 -5.98 -12.91 7.62
CA PRO A 46 -6.67 -11.80 8.26
C PRO A 46 -6.58 -10.56 7.39
N ARG A 47 -7.68 -9.81 7.26
CA ARG A 47 -7.68 -8.56 6.50
C ARG A 47 -6.80 -7.54 7.22
N GLU A 48 -5.98 -6.85 6.46
CA GLU A 48 -5.22 -5.71 6.98
C GLU A 48 -6.22 -4.60 7.34
N GLY A 49 -6.48 -4.47 8.64
CA GLY A 49 -7.37 -3.43 9.16
C GLY A 49 -6.73 -2.05 9.11
N PHE A 50 -7.54 -1.03 9.37
CA PHE A 50 -7.08 0.34 9.54
C PHE A 50 -6.22 0.44 10.81
N LYS A 51 -4.91 0.60 10.62
CA LYS A 51 -3.95 0.84 11.70
C LYS A 51 -3.54 2.30 11.68
N LEU A 52 -3.64 3.00 12.81
CA LEU A 52 -3.17 4.40 12.93
C LEU A 52 -1.69 4.55 12.56
N SER A 53 -0.87 3.53 12.85
CA SER A 53 0.53 3.50 12.43
C SER A 53 0.70 3.47 10.91
N HIS A 54 -0.21 2.86 10.16
CA HIS A 54 -0.17 2.84 8.68
C HIS A 54 -0.62 4.18 8.09
N LEU A 55 -1.46 4.93 8.82
CA LEU A 55 -1.79 6.31 8.47
C LEU A 55 -0.57 7.21 8.56
N LEU A 56 0.20 7.12 9.66
CA LEU A 56 1.42 7.89 9.84
C LEU A 56 2.59 7.37 8.99
N ALA A 57 2.62 6.10 8.62
CA ALA A 57 3.63 5.55 7.70
C ALA A 57 3.31 5.81 6.21
N ASN A 58 2.14 6.38 5.90
CA ASN A 58 1.77 6.71 4.53
C ASN A 58 2.43 8.04 4.12
N PRO A 59 3.31 8.03 3.08
CA PRO A 59 4.00 9.24 2.65
C PRO A 59 3.04 10.37 2.28
N MET A 60 1.87 10.08 1.73
CA MET A 60 0.90 11.14 1.38
C MET A 60 0.34 11.85 2.63
N MET A 61 0.02 11.11 3.69
CA MET A 61 -0.50 11.70 4.93
C MET A 61 0.57 12.45 5.71
N LEU A 62 1.81 11.96 5.69
CA LEU A 62 2.95 12.68 6.26
C LEU A 62 3.20 13.99 5.53
N MET A 63 3.23 13.99 4.20
CA MET A 63 3.41 15.22 3.41
C MET A 63 2.27 16.21 3.65
N MET A 64 1.02 15.72 3.70
CA MET A 64 -0.12 16.57 4.03
C MET A 64 0.01 17.17 5.43
N GLY A 65 0.30 16.37 6.45
CA GLY A 65 0.50 16.85 7.82
C GLY A 65 1.68 17.83 7.93
N PHE A 66 2.79 17.54 7.26
CA PHE A 66 3.97 18.40 7.20
C PHE A 66 3.65 19.75 6.53
N SER A 67 2.91 19.75 5.42
CA SER A 67 2.53 20.97 4.72
C SER A 67 1.67 21.89 5.61
N VAL A 68 0.68 21.33 6.31
CA VAL A 68 -0.16 22.09 7.25
C VAL A 68 0.68 22.64 8.39
N LEU A 69 1.58 21.82 8.97
CA LEU A 69 2.49 22.26 10.02
C LEU A 69 3.38 23.42 9.56
N MET A 70 3.92 23.35 8.34
CA MET A 70 4.73 24.43 7.77
C MET A 70 3.96 25.73 7.61
N LEU A 71 2.69 25.68 7.22
CA LEU A 71 1.85 26.90 7.15
C LEU A 71 1.64 27.56 8.52
N PHE A 72 1.68 26.81 9.61
CA PHE A 72 1.64 27.37 10.97
C PHE A 72 3.00 27.87 11.46
N ILE A 73 4.09 27.21 11.06
CA ILE A 73 5.45 27.55 11.52
C ILE A 73 6.04 28.72 10.71
N MET A 74 5.81 28.78 9.40
CA MET A 74 6.36 29.84 8.52
C MET A 74 6.07 31.26 9.01
N PRO A 75 4.83 31.63 9.41
CA PRO A 75 4.54 32.95 9.96
C PRO A 75 5.33 33.26 11.24
N LYS A 76 5.58 32.24 12.07
CA LYS A 76 6.33 32.39 13.32
C LYS A 76 7.83 32.58 13.07
N LEU A 77 8.38 31.94 12.04
CA LEU A 77 9.76 32.15 11.63
C LEU A 77 9.94 33.55 11.03
N MET A 78 9.08 33.96 10.09
CA MET A 78 9.14 35.28 9.46
C MET A 78 8.97 36.43 10.45
N ALA A 79 8.11 36.27 11.46
CA ALA A 79 7.94 37.29 12.51
C ALA A 79 9.18 37.49 13.39
N ASN A 80 10.16 36.58 13.37
CA ASN A 80 11.42 36.69 14.11
C ASN A 80 12.64 36.79 13.18
N MET A 81 12.45 36.98 11.87
CA MET A 81 13.54 37.15 10.91
C MET A 81 13.87 38.63 10.70
N ASP A 82 15.16 38.94 10.69
CA ASP A 82 15.68 40.27 10.36
C ASP A 82 15.39 40.63 8.88
N PRO A 83 15.25 41.93 8.55
CA PRO A 83 14.89 42.40 7.21
C PRO A 83 15.90 42.02 6.12
N GLU A 84 17.17 41.79 6.47
CA GLU A 84 18.20 41.32 5.52
C GLU A 84 17.93 39.88 5.07
N ALA A 85 17.51 39.01 5.98
CA ALA A 85 17.22 37.61 5.66
C ALA A 85 15.98 37.47 4.75
N MET A 86 15.05 38.43 4.78
CA MET A 86 13.91 38.47 3.85
C MET A 86 14.32 38.87 2.43
N GLN A 87 15.31 39.75 2.27
CA GLN A 87 15.84 40.11 0.96
C GLN A 87 16.58 38.94 0.32
N GLU A 88 17.43 38.23 1.08
CA GLU A 88 18.10 37.03 0.60
C GLU A 88 17.09 35.92 0.21
N MET A 89 16.00 35.79 0.97
CA MET A 89 14.92 34.85 0.63
C MET A 89 14.20 35.23 -0.67
N GLN A 90 13.95 36.53 -0.90
CA GLN A 90 13.32 37.03 -2.13
C GLN A 90 14.23 36.82 -3.35
N GLU A 91 15.54 37.04 -3.20
CA GLU A 91 16.53 36.78 -4.25
C GLU A 91 16.65 35.28 -4.57
N MET A 92 16.61 34.42 -3.55
CA MET A 92 16.64 32.96 -3.69
C MET A 92 15.35 32.40 -4.32
N GLN A 93 14.20 33.00 -4.00
CA GLN A 93 12.89 32.62 -4.53
C GLN A 93 12.73 33.03 -6.01
N GLY A 94 13.39 34.11 -6.44
CA GLY A 94 13.49 34.51 -7.84
C GLY A 94 14.47 33.66 -8.67
N SER A 95 15.41 32.95 -8.03
CA SER A 95 16.50 32.23 -8.71
C SER A 95 16.45 30.70 -8.60
N THR A 96 15.47 30.15 -7.86
CA THR A 96 15.30 28.69 -7.72
C THR A 96 14.04 28.19 -8.46
N PRO A 97 14.14 27.83 -9.76
CA PRO A 97 13.08 27.09 -10.43
C PRO A 97 13.15 25.65 -9.93
N ASN A 98 12.29 25.28 -8.97
CA ASN A 98 11.86 23.91 -8.62
C ASN A 98 11.40 23.78 -7.15
N PHE A 99 11.55 24.81 -6.32
CA PHE A 99 10.85 24.89 -5.03
C PHE A 99 9.55 25.69 -5.23
N GLU A 100 8.69 25.20 -6.12
CA GLU A 100 7.32 25.70 -6.23
C GLU A 100 6.63 25.43 -4.88
N MET A 101 6.61 26.44 -3.99
CA MET A 101 5.46 26.55 -3.11
C MET A 101 4.26 26.55 -4.05
N PRO A 102 3.37 25.55 -4.00
CA PRO A 102 2.18 25.56 -4.83
C PRO A 102 1.47 26.86 -4.48
N ASP A 103 1.33 27.76 -5.44
CA ASP A 103 0.71 29.06 -5.22
C ASP A 103 -0.69 28.81 -4.62
N LEU A 104 -0.77 28.97 -3.30
CA LEU A 104 -1.95 28.65 -2.53
C LEU A 104 -3.09 29.58 -2.94
N ALA A 105 -2.77 30.78 -3.41
CA ALA A 105 -3.75 31.69 -3.96
C ALA A 105 -4.31 31.17 -5.29
N ALA A 106 -3.46 30.68 -6.21
CA ALA A 106 -3.93 30.11 -7.47
C ALA A 106 -4.67 28.76 -7.31
N THR A 107 -4.25 27.91 -6.37
CA THR A 107 -4.92 26.62 -6.10
C THR A 107 -6.23 26.83 -5.34
N LEU A 108 -6.27 27.74 -4.37
CA LEU A 108 -7.51 28.14 -3.70
C LEU A 108 -8.43 28.88 -4.66
N ALA A 109 -7.92 29.72 -5.57
CA ALA A 109 -8.73 30.34 -6.61
C ALA A 109 -9.32 29.30 -7.56
N LYS A 110 -8.56 28.27 -7.98
CA LYS A 110 -9.09 27.16 -8.79
C LYS A 110 -10.11 26.29 -8.05
N PHE A 111 -10.00 26.17 -6.73
CA PHE A 111 -10.94 25.41 -5.91
C PHE A 111 -12.20 26.22 -5.53
N SER A 112 -12.03 27.53 -5.29
CA SER A 112 -13.09 28.50 -4.97
C SER A 112 -13.87 28.93 -6.21
N ALA A 113 -13.23 28.99 -7.37
CA ALA A 113 -13.87 29.30 -8.66
C ALA A 113 -14.69 28.13 -9.24
N GLY A 114 -14.93 27.05 -8.48
CA GLY A 114 -15.75 25.91 -8.90
C GLY A 114 -14.94 24.92 -9.74
N GLY A 115 -14.49 23.85 -9.10
CA GLY A 115 -13.51 22.92 -9.65
C GLY A 115 -13.88 22.20 -10.96
N ALA A 116 -12.84 21.85 -11.71
CA ALA A 116 -12.84 20.72 -12.63
C ALA A 116 -11.51 19.97 -12.50
N SER A 117 -11.59 18.74 -12.01
CA SER A 117 -10.52 17.74 -12.03
C SER A 117 -10.21 17.35 -13.49
N PRO A 118 -8.94 17.17 -13.92
CA PRO A 118 -8.66 16.65 -15.25
C PRO A 118 -8.69 15.11 -15.19
N ALA A 119 -9.85 14.54 -15.46
CA ALA A 119 -9.98 13.12 -15.80
C ALA A 119 -10.64 12.98 -17.17
N ALA A 120 -10.04 12.08 -17.97
CA ALA A 120 -10.55 11.48 -19.20
C ALA A 120 -10.44 12.32 -20.48
N GLY A 121 -9.88 11.66 -21.50
CA GLY A 121 -9.76 12.17 -22.87
C GLY A 121 -11.03 11.98 -23.71
N SER A 122 -10.79 11.93 -25.03
CA SER A 122 -11.74 11.95 -26.17
C SER A 122 -12.12 13.37 -26.60
N ALA A 123 -11.58 13.88 -27.70
CA ALA A 123 -11.98 13.61 -29.09
C ALA A 123 -13.25 14.35 -29.50
N GLY A 124 -13.11 15.26 -30.48
CA GLY A 124 -14.12 15.49 -31.51
C GLY A 124 -15.09 16.67 -31.32
N ALA A 125 -15.11 17.50 -32.37
CA ALA A 125 -16.28 18.14 -32.96
C ALA A 125 -16.90 19.39 -32.28
N GLY A 126 -16.87 20.49 -33.04
CA GLY A 126 -18.14 21.06 -33.50
C GLY A 126 -18.59 22.40 -32.89
N LYS A 127 -18.33 23.46 -33.68
CA LYS A 127 -19.35 24.42 -34.15
C LYS A 127 -19.99 25.39 -33.13
N LYS A 128 -19.58 26.66 -33.27
CA LYS A 128 -20.34 27.92 -33.24
C LYS A 128 -21.76 27.90 -32.64
N ARG A 129 -21.98 28.82 -31.69
CA ARG A 129 -23.19 29.64 -31.37
C ARG A 129 -23.03 30.13 -29.93
N GLN A 130 -23.25 31.37 -29.53
CA GLN A 130 -23.92 32.55 -30.10
C GLN A 130 -23.38 33.76 -29.33
#